data_AF-G0N1V2-F1
#
_entry.id   AF-G0N1V2-F1
#
_cell.length_a   1.000
_cell.length_b   1.000
_cell.length_c   1.000
_cell.angle_alpha   90.00
_cell.angle_beta   90.00
_cell.angle_gamma   90.00
#
_symmetry.space_group_name_H-M   'P 1'
#
loop_
_entity.id
_entity.type
_entity.pdbx_description
1 polymer ?
#
loop_
_entity_poly.entity_id
_entity_poly.type
_entity_poly.pdbx_seq_one_letter_code
_entity_poly.pdbx_strand_id
1 'polypeptide(L)'
;MQSILYSFSVLLAAVIVTVDSQCTDLNANCPNWVANGFCTSTFYTDAKKTEYCPASCGLCSGVSSTGASASSVASSSATCIDTSANCATWASNGFCTSTFYTDAQKAQYCAQTCSLCGSQTTAGTATTSA
;
A
#
# COMPACT_ATOMS: atom_id res chain seq x y z
N MET A 1 -27.20 0.67 -52.44
CA MET A 1 -28.06 0.53 -51.24
C MET A 1 -27.31 -0.05 -50.04
N GLN A 2 -26.35 -0.96 -50.23
CA GLN A 2 -25.54 -1.55 -49.14
C GLN A 2 -24.55 -0.56 -48.45
N SER A 3 -24.06 0.46 -49.15
CA SER A 3 -23.05 1.42 -48.65
C SER A 3 -23.61 2.48 -47.68
N ILE A 4 -24.89 2.82 -47.82
CA ILE A 4 -25.59 3.76 -46.93
C ILE A 4 -25.88 3.09 -45.58
N LEU A 5 -26.20 1.79 -45.60
CA LEU A 5 -26.40 0.97 -44.40
C LEU A 5 -25.08 0.81 -43.61
N TYR A 6 -23.94 0.63 -44.29
CA TYR A 6 -22.62 0.57 -43.64
C TYR A 6 -22.22 1.88 -42.95
N SER A 7 -22.62 3.02 -43.51
CA SER A 7 -22.31 4.35 -42.96
C SER A 7 -23.07 4.65 -41.66
N PHE A 8 -24.32 4.18 -41.56
CA PHE A 8 -25.11 4.25 -40.31
C PHE A 8 -24.59 3.26 -39.25
N SER A 9 -24.12 2.08 -39.66
CA SER A 9 -23.53 1.09 -38.75
C SER A 9 -22.21 1.57 -38.12
N VAL A 10 -21.42 2.37 -38.84
CA VAL A 10 -20.16 2.94 -38.32
C VAL A 10 -20.42 4.14 -37.40
N LEU A 11 -21.52 4.88 -37.58
CA LEU A 11 -21.92 5.99 -36.70
C LEU A 11 -22.41 5.53 -35.31
N LEU A 12 -22.92 4.29 -35.18
CA LEU A 12 -23.37 3.73 -33.89
C LEU A 12 -22.22 3.11 -33.06
N ALA A 13 -21.04 2.91 -33.64
CA ALA A 13 -19.95 2.15 -33.02
C ALA A 13 -18.84 3.02 -32.37
N ALA A 14 -18.99 4.35 -32.30
CA ALA A 14 -17.92 5.27 -31.89
C ALA A 14 -18.24 6.14 -30.66
N VAL A 15 -19.24 5.79 -29.84
CA VAL A 15 -19.42 6.39 -28.50
C VAL A 15 -18.95 5.40 -27.44
N ILE A 16 -17.67 5.04 -27.52
CA ILE A 16 -16.96 4.45 -26.38
C ILE A 16 -16.60 5.63 -25.49
N VAL A 17 -17.51 5.99 -24.57
CA VAL A 17 -17.19 6.89 -23.46
C VAL A 17 -16.20 6.12 -22.60
N THR A 18 -14.91 6.31 -22.87
CA THR A 18 -13.87 5.93 -21.93
C THR A 18 -14.10 6.78 -20.70
N VAL A 19 -14.77 6.21 -19.70
CA VAL A 19 -14.76 6.72 -18.34
C VAL A 19 -13.32 6.61 -17.85
N ASP A 20 -12.51 7.59 -18.23
CA ASP A 20 -11.23 7.82 -17.60
C ASP A 20 -11.57 8.00 -16.13
N SER A 21 -11.20 7.01 -15.35
CA SER A 21 -11.43 6.99 -13.91
C SER A 21 -10.47 8.03 -13.36
N GLN A 22 -10.84 9.30 -13.50
CA GLN A 22 -10.05 10.40 -12.99
C GLN A 22 -9.98 10.19 -11.50
N CYS A 23 -8.83 9.68 -11.07
CA CYS A 23 -8.63 9.39 -9.68
C CYS A 23 -8.45 10.72 -8.97
N THR A 24 -9.58 11.23 -8.51
CA THR A 24 -9.68 12.43 -7.71
C THR A 24 -10.38 12.07 -6.42
N ASP A 25 -10.04 12.80 -5.37
CA ASP A 25 -10.79 12.71 -4.13
C ASP A 25 -12.23 13.14 -4.36
N LEU A 26 -13.16 12.33 -3.81
CA LEU A 26 -14.60 12.55 -3.92
C LEU A 26 -15.12 13.40 -2.76
N ASN A 27 -14.31 13.57 -1.71
CA ASN A 27 -14.68 14.32 -0.53
C ASN A 27 -13.65 15.42 -0.20
N ALA A 28 -14.14 16.64 0.09
CA ALA A 28 -13.28 17.78 0.40
C ALA A 28 -12.46 17.62 1.69
N ASN A 29 -12.88 16.73 2.61
CA ASN A 29 -12.18 16.49 3.87
C ASN A 29 -11.06 15.44 3.76
N CYS A 30 -10.78 14.90 2.57
CA CYS A 30 -9.71 13.92 2.37
C CYS A 30 -8.35 14.36 2.94
N PRO A 31 -7.88 15.61 2.79
CA PRO A 31 -6.62 16.04 3.39
C PRO A 31 -6.60 15.88 4.91
N ASN A 32 -7.71 16.20 5.57
CA ASN A 32 -7.84 16.07 7.03
C ASN A 32 -7.95 14.60 7.44
N TRP A 33 -8.75 13.81 6.73
CA TRP A 33 -8.95 12.39 7.04
C TRP A 33 -7.68 11.58 6.86
N VAL A 34 -6.93 11.82 5.78
CA VAL A 34 -5.63 11.18 5.56
C VAL A 34 -4.63 11.60 6.63
N ALA A 35 -4.59 12.88 7.02
CA ALA A 35 -3.77 13.35 8.14
C ALA A 35 -4.14 12.68 9.49
N ASN A 36 -5.41 12.31 9.66
CA ASN A 36 -5.92 11.58 10.84
C ASN A 36 -5.86 10.04 10.69
N GLY A 37 -5.21 9.52 9.64
CA GLY A 37 -4.99 8.08 9.47
C GLY A 37 -6.15 7.31 8.83
N PHE A 38 -7.03 7.98 8.08
CA PHE A 38 -8.15 7.34 7.38
C PHE A 38 -7.73 6.20 6.45
N CYS A 39 -6.63 6.36 5.71
CA CYS A 39 -6.15 5.34 4.77
C CYS A 39 -5.58 4.09 5.47
N THR A 40 -5.01 4.24 6.67
CA THR A 40 -4.41 3.16 7.46
C THR A 40 -5.35 2.60 8.52
N SER A 41 -6.49 3.24 8.75
CA SER A 41 -7.47 2.84 9.74
C SER A 41 -8.12 1.50 9.38
N THR A 42 -8.28 0.64 10.37
CA THR A 42 -9.02 -0.63 10.29
C THR A 42 -10.53 -0.45 10.43
N PHE A 43 -10.99 0.74 10.84
CA PHE A 43 -12.41 1.07 10.98
C PHE A 43 -13.09 1.34 9.63
N TYR A 44 -12.31 1.71 8.60
CA TYR A 44 -12.80 1.95 7.24
C TYR A 44 -12.33 0.82 6.33
N THR A 45 -13.26 0.27 5.54
CA THR A 45 -12.94 -0.74 4.53
C THR A 45 -12.19 -0.11 3.37
N ASP A 46 -11.41 -0.90 2.63
CA ASP A 46 -10.67 -0.41 1.46
C ASP A 46 -11.61 0.13 0.38
N ALA A 47 -12.83 -0.42 0.30
CA ALA A 47 -13.92 0.14 -0.51
C ALA A 47 -14.25 1.58 -0.10
N LYS A 48 -14.45 1.85 1.21
CA LYS A 48 -14.72 3.22 1.70
C LYS A 48 -13.55 4.16 1.45
N LYS A 49 -12.32 3.68 1.63
CA LYS A 49 -11.12 4.49 1.37
C LYS A 49 -11.05 4.91 -0.10
N THR A 50 -11.35 3.96 -1.00
CA THR A 50 -11.40 4.19 -2.45
C THR A 50 -12.61 5.03 -2.86
N GLU A 51 -13.72 4.94 -2.15
CA GLU A 51 -14.95 5.70 -2.44
C GLU A 51 -14.85 7.16 -2.00
N TYR A 52 -14.21 7.46 -0.87
CA TYR A 52 -14.12 8.84 -0.39
C TYR A 52 -12.87 9.55 -0.88
N CYS A 53 -11.72 8.89 -0.79
CA CYS A 53 -10.42 9.53 -0.94
C CYS A 53 -9.45 8.65 -1.75
N PRO A 54 -9.80 8.21 -2.98
CA PRO A 54 -8.94 7.33 -3.75
C PRO A 54 -7.62 8.00 -4.12
N ALA A 55 -7.60 9.30 -4.38
CA ALA A 55 -6.38 10.02 -4.73
C ALA A 55 -5.50 10.26 -3.51
N SER A 56 -6.06 10.80 -2.44
CA SER A 56 -5.34 11.08 -1.19
C SER A 56 -4.86 9.80 -0.49
N CYS A 57 -5.54 8.66 -0.69
CA CYS A 57 -5.08 7.36 -0.18
C CYS A 57 -4.20 6.58 -1.18
N GLY A 58 -3.94 7.10 -2.39
CA GLY A 58 -3.10 6.42 -3.39
C GLY A 58 -3.73 5.16 -3.99
N LEU A 59 -5.06 5.04 -3.96
CA LEU A 59 -5.85 3.90 -4.43
C LEU A 59 -6.27 4.02 -5.91
N CYS A 60 -5.67 4.94 -6.65
CA CYS A 60 -5.97 5.28 -8.04
C CYS A 60 -5.73 4.17 -9.09
N SER A 61 -5.21 3.02 -8.68
CA SER A 61 -4.94 1.90 -9.58
C SER A 61 -6.04 0.86 -9.42
N GLY A 62 -7.17 1.11 -10.07
CA GLY A 62 -8.23 0.15 -10.44
C GLY A 62 -8.44 -1.07 -9.55
N VAL A 63 -9.56 -1.08 -8.83
CA VAL A 63 -10.17 -2.29 -8.28
C VAL A 63 -10.21 -3.42 -9.32
N SER A 64 -9.38 -4.44 -9.12
CA SER A 64 -9.65 -5.79 -9.59
C SER A 64 -9.85 -6.66 -8.36
N SER A 65 -11.10 -6.67 -7.90
CA SER A 65 -11.60 -7.70 -6.99
C SER A 65 -11.54 -9.04 -7.71
N THR A 66 -10.55 -9.87 -7.42
CA THR A 66 -10.74 -11.31 -7.29
C THR A 66 -9.73 -11.78 -6.27
N GLY A 67 -10.21 -12.48 -5.25
CA GLY A 67 -9.40 -12.96 -4.13
C GLY A 67 -8.12 -13.61 -4.61
N ALA A 68 -7.02 -12.94 -4.34
CA ALA A 68 -5.74 -13.58 -4.12
C ALA A 68 -5.35 -13.21 -2.70
N SER A 69 -5.15 -14.25 -1.89
CA SER A 69 -4.10 -14.24 -0.90
C SER A 69 -2.77 -13.87 -1.58
N ALA A 70 -2.60 -12.59 -1.90
CA ALA A 70 -1.32 -11.94 -1.87
C ALA A 70 -1.32 -11.30 -0.48
N SER A 71 -0.66 -11.88 0.53
CA SER A 71 0.80 -11.81 0.56
C SER A 71 1.28 -10.60 -0.23
N SER A 72 0.85 -9.42 0.19
CA SER A 72 1.74 -8.27 0.18
C SER A 72 2.80 -8.59 1.25
N VAL A 73 3.80 -9.42 0.93
CA VAL A 73 5.07 -8.90 0.39
C VAL A 73 4.98 -7.55 -0.35
N ALA A 74 4.38 -6.54 0.29
CA ALA A 74 5.17 -5.36 0.50
C ALA A 74 6.35 -5.91 1.35
N SER A 75 7.54 -6.18 0.84
CA SER A 75 8.33 -5.29 -0.01
C SER A 75 7.91 -3.83 0.16
N SER A 76 7.60 -3.48 1.42
CA SER A 76 8.38 -2.49 2.10
C SER A 76 9.83 -2.73 1.69
N SER A 77 10.19 -2.06 0.60
CA SER A 77 11.21 -1.03 0.74
C SER A 77 10.81 -0.17 1.96
N ALA A 78 10.87 -0.76 3.17
CA ALA A 78 11.00 -0.05 4.40
C ALA A 78 12.26 0.70 4.10
N THR A 79 12.12 2.00 3.86
CA THR A 79 13.26 2.88 3.72
C THR A 79 14.18 2.46 4.85
N CYS A 80 15.32 1.91 4.47
CA CYS A 80 16.32 1.40 5.39
C CYS A 80 16.85 2.65 6.09
N ILE A 81 16.15 3.12 7.11
CA ILE A 81 16.40 4.36 7.84
C ILE A 81 16.18 4.08 9.30
N ASP A 82 16.94 4.80 10.11
CA ASP A 82 16.65 4.88 11.53
C ASP A 82 15.46 5.83 11.72
N THR A 83 14.41 5.34 12.34
CA THR A 83 13.22 6.15 12.67
C THR A 83 13.37 6.84 14.01
N SER A 84 14.32 6.37 14.84
CA SER A 84 14.58 6.91 16.17
C SER A 84 15.89 7.70 16.22
N ALA A 85 15.85 8.92 16.75
CA ALA A 85 17.06 9.74 16.97
C ALA A 85 18.04 9.11 17.99
N ASN A 86 17.57 8.15 18.80
CA ASN A 86 18.35 7.49 19.84
C ASN A 86 19.10 6.24 19.37
N CYS A 87 19.06 5.89 18.07
CA CYS A 87 19.63 4.64 17.58
C CYS A 87 21.11 4.47 17.89
N ALA A 88 21.92 5.53 17.75
CA ALA A 88 23.35 5.49 18.12
C ALA A 88 23.57 5.13 19.60
N THR A 89 22.80 5.75 20.49
CA THR A 89 22.84 5.49 21.93
C THR A 89 22.35 4.08 22.24
N TRP A 90 21.23 3.65 21.66
CA TRP A 90 20.66 2.33 21.90
C TRP A 90 21.55 1.20 21.38
N ALA A 91 22.15 1.37 20.21
CA ALA A 91 23.11 0.42 19.66
C ALA A 91 24.34 0.27 20.57
N SER A 92 24.86 1.39 21.10
CA SER A 92 25.96 1.39 22.07
C SER A 92 25.57 0.69 23.38
N ASN A 93 24.29 0.74 23.77
CA ASN A 93 23.74 0.02 24.92
C ASN A 93 23.32 -1.43 24.60
N GLY A 94 23.64 -1.96 23.41
CA GLY A 94 23.38 -3.35 23.05
C GLY A 94 21.98 -3.62 22.48
N PHE A 95 21.24 -2.60 22.05
CA PHE A 95 19.90 -2.79 21.46
C PHE A 95 19.91 -3.74 20.25
N CYS A 96 20.88 -3.61 19.35
CA CYS A 96 20.99 -4.44 18.15
C CYS A 96 21.31 -5.91 18.48
N THR A 97 21.96 -6.20 19.61
CA THR A 97 22.32 -7.57 20.05
C THR A 97 21.42 -8.12 21.14
N SER A 98 20.52 -7.31 21.70
CA SER A 98 19.61 -7.70 22.77
C SER A 98 18.63 -8.79 22.35
N THR A 99 18.46 -9.83 23.17
CA THR A 99 17.46 -10.88 22.96
C THR A 99 16.06 -10.48 23.41
N PHE A 100 15.93 -9.35 24.11
CA PHE A 100 14.64 -8.81 24.58
C PHE A 100 13.83 -8.16 23.45
N TYR A 101 14.50 -7.67 22.41
CA TYR A 101 13.88 -7.03 21.26
C TYR A 101 13.95 -7.97 20.05
N THR A 102 12.85 -8.09 19.32
CA THR A 102 12.82 -8.89 18.08
C THR A 102 13.54 -8.16 16.95
N ASP A 103 14.01 -8.90 15.94
CA ASP A 103 14.61 -8.29 14.74
C ASP A 103 13.65 -7.33 14.03
N ALA A 104 12.35 -7.62 14.07
CA ALA A 104 11.31 -6.72 13.59
C ALA A 104 11.27 -5.40 14.38
N GLN A 105 11.38 -5.44 15.71
CA GLN A 105 11.44 -4.21 16.53
C GLN A 105 12.73 -3.44 16.29
N LYS A 106 13.86 -4.14 16.18
CA LYS A 106 15.15 -3.51 15.86
C LYS A 106 15.11 -2.83 14.49
N ALA A 107 14.54 -3.48 13.48
CA ALA A 107 14.35 -2.94 12.14
C ALA A 107 13.34 -1.78 12.13
N GLN A 108 12.31 -1.82 12.96
CA GLN A 108 11.33 -0.74 13.04
C GLN A 108 11.95 0.58 13.54
N TYR A 109 12.84 0.49 14.53
CA TYR A 109 13.43 1.68 15.16
C TYR A 109 14.76 2.10 14.55
N CYS A 110 15.64 1.14 14.29
CA CYS A 110 17.05 1.36 14.01
C CYS A 110 17.57 0.44 12.91
N ALA A 111 16.83 0.32 11.78
CA ALA A 111 17.20 -0.57 10.69
C ALA A 111 18.62 -0.33 10.14
N GLN A 112 19.05 0.93 9.99
CA GLN A 112 20.40 1.23 9.51
C GLN A 112 21.44 0.98 10.57
N THR A 113 21.22 1.54 11.75
CA THR A 113 22.16 1.42 12.86
C THR A 113 22.38 -0.06 13.24
N CYS A 114 21.34 -0.89 13.19
CA CYS A 114 21.45 -2.33 13.44
C CYS A 114 21.77 -3.17 12.19
N SER A 115 22.01 -2.54 11.03
CA SER A 115 22.35 -3.22 9.77
C SER A 115 21.34 -4.28 9.32
N LEU A 116 20.05 -4.07 9.56
CA LEU A 116 18.97 -5.02 9.26
C LEU A 116 18.34 -4.83 7.88
N CYS A 117 18.90 -3.93 7.07
CA CYS A 117 18.35 -3.46 5.81
C CYS A 117 18.40 -4.44 4.63
N GLY A 118 18.84 -5.67 4.84
CA GLY A 118 18.82 -6.74 3.83
C GLY A 118 18.22 -8.05 4.33
N SER A 119 17.81 -8.11 5.60
CA SER A 119 17.49 -9.36 6.31
C SER A 119 16.00 -9.50 6.63
N GLN A 120 15.13 -8.88 5.85
CA GLN A 120 13.68 -9.15 5.88
C GLN A 120 13.36 -10.50 5.19
N THR A 121 14.13 -11.54 5.49
CA THR A 121 13.82 -12.93 5.14
C THR A 121 13.25 -13.61 6.38
N THR A 122 11.93 -13.52 6.49
CA THR A 122 11.10 -14.67 6.85
C THR A 122 11.46 -15.40 8.15
N ALA A 123 11.26 -14.75 9.30
CA ALA A 123 11.00 -15.44 10.56
C ALA A 123 9.49 -15.37 10.87
N GLY A 124 8.70 -16.05 10.04
CA GLY A 124 7.26 -16.16 10.21
C GLY A 124 6.76 -17.39 9.47
N THR A 125 6.28 -18.37 10.23
CA THR A 125 5.61 -19.62 9.79
C THR A 125 6.50 -20.86 9.67
N ALA A 126 7.02 -21.32 10.81
CA ALA A 126 7.10 -22.76 11.05
C ALA A 126 5.67 -23.24 11.41
N THR A 127 4.84 -23.52 10.40
CA THR A 127 3.65 -24.35 10.59
C THR A 127 4.06 -25.79 10.31
N THR A 128 4.32 -26.52 11.38
CA THR A 128 4.36 -27.98 11.40
C THR A 128 3.02 -28.51 10.89
N SER A 129 3.01 -29.09 9.70
CA SER A 129 1.93 -29.97 9.25
C SER A 129 2.39 -31.40 9.51
N ALA A 130 1.77 -32.02 10.50
CA ALA A 130 1.73 -33.46 10.70
C ALA A 130 0.39 -34.00 10.17
#